data_AF-A0A6G4U1E5-F1
#
_entry.id   AF-A0A6G4U1E5-F1
#
_cell.length_a   1.000
_cell.length_b   1.000
_cell.length_c   1.000
_cell.angle_alpha   90.00
_cell.angle_beta   90.00
_cell.angle_gamma   90.00
#
_symmetry.space_group_name_H-M   'P 1'
#
loop_
_entity.id
_entity.type
_entity.pdbx_description
1 polymer ?
#
loop_
_entity_poly.entity_id
_entity_poly.type
_entity_poly.pdbx_seq_one_letter_code
_entity_poly.pdbx_strand_id
1 'polypeptide(L)'
;MPMRTSTKAKIAGSLIAAAALFGGGTAFGNYLADQDSKSDATAESSPSASPSPSASASTEAEVRINDAVAAALDAVPGTATAASLEDEGGSPAWDIDVLGDGDTWHEVSVDAVTAIAKDERADGDADDARMAKAAKTSLTEAVDAAEKKVPGEVTSIGLDERVGGRKQLNWEAELRADDQRTHEIRVDAETGKVIEARVDADG
;
A
#
# COMPACT_ATOMS: atom_id res chain seq x y z
N MET A 1 1.21 4.12 38.27
CA MET A 1 1.83 4.12 36.93
C MET A 1 1.08 3.12 36.07
N PRO A 2 0.29 3.53 35.07
CA PRO A 2 -0.37 2.56 34.21
C PRO A 2 0.69 1.92 33.29
N MET A 3 0.80 0.59 33.37
CA MET A 3 1.50 -0.23 32.37
C MET A 3 0.72 -0.12 31.06
N ARG A 4 1.36 0.38 30.00
CA ARG A 4 0.86 0.28 28.62
C ARG A 4 1.50 -0.97 28.05
N THR A 5 0.70 -2.02 27.90
CA THR A 5 1.07 -3.25 27.21
C THR A 5 1.05 -2.97 25.70
N SER A 6 2.22 -2.78 25.07
CA SER A 6 2.31 -2.92 23.61
C SER A 6 2.05 -4.38 23.28
N THR A 7 0.87 -4.63 22.72
CA THR A 7 0.49 -5.95 22.22
C THR A 7 1.14 -6.09 20.87
N LYS A 8 2.12 -7.00 20.77
CA LYS A 8 2.77 -7.41 19.53
C LYS A 8 1.73 -7.54 18.40
N ALA A 9 1.92 -6.82 17.30
CA ALA A 9 1.19 -7.04 16.08
C ALA A 9 1.57 -8.43 15.55
N LYS A 10 0.81 -9.43 15.98
CA LYS A 10 0.62 -10.60 15.14
C LYS A 10 -0.10 -10.06 13.92
N ILE A 11 0.54 -10.15 12.76
CA ILE A 11 -0.12 -9.98 11.47
C ILE A 11 -1.18 -11.09 11.41
N ALA A 12 -2.34 -10.79 11.99
CA ALA A 12 -3.54 -11.59 11.97
C ALA A 12 -4.38 -10.91 10.88
N GLY A 13 -4.57 -11.64 9.78
CA GLY A 13 -5.22 -11.17 8.56
C GLY A 13 -6.30 -10.12 8.81
N SER A 14 -6.11 -8.96 8.20
CA SER A 14 -7.03 -7.86 8.28
C SER A 14 -8.29 -8.24 7.49
N LEU A 15 -9.36 -8.61 8.20
CA LEU A 15 -10.69 -8.81 7.62
C LEU A 15 -11.24 -7.44 7.20
N ILE A 16 -11.02 -7.05 5.95
CA ILE A 16 -11.72 -5.91 5.36
C ILE A 16 -13.13 -6.37 4.98
N ALA A 17 -14.08 -6.18 5.90
CA ALA A 17 -15.49 -6.38 5.61
C ALA A 17 -16.02 -5.24 4.72
N ALA A 18 -16.02 -5.44 3.40
CA ALA A 18 -16.65 -4.53 2.44
C ALA A 18 -18.18 -4.56 2.59
N ALA A 19 -18.74 -3.63 3.38
CA ALA A 19 -20.18 -3.44 3.48
C ALA A 19 -20.72 -2.75 2.21
N ALA A 20 -21.15 -3.55 1.24
CA ALA A 20 -21.94 -3.06 0.10
C ALA A 20 -23.33 -2.60 0.57
N LEU A 21 -23.57 -1.29 0.63
CA LEU A 21 -24.91 -0.73 0.73
C LEU A 21 -25.36 -0.22 -0.64
N PHE A 22 -26.14 -1.05 -1.32
CA PHE A 22 -27.05 -0.61 -2.37
C PHE A 22 -28.10 0.33 -1.77
N GLY A 23 -28.19 1.55 -2.31
CA GLY A 23 -29.27 2.49 -2.00
C GLY A 23 -29.46 3.47 -3.15
N GLY A 24 -30.38 3.16 -4.06
CA GLY A 24 -30.78 4.03 -5.16
C GLY A 24 -31.63 5.23 -4.74
N GLY A 25 -31.75 6.23 -5.62
CA GLY A 25 -32.68 7.34 -5.40
C GLY A 25 -32.60 8.52 -6.38
N THR A 26 -33.28 8.37 -7.51
CA THR A 26 -34.05 9.35 -8.33
C THR A 26 -33.70 10.86 -8.43
N ALA A 27 -33.58 11.28 -9.70
CA ALA A 27 -34.29 12.37 -10.40
C ALA A 27 -34.09 13.85 -10.02
N PHE A 28 -33.59 14.63 -10.99
CA PHE A 28 -34.15 15.93 -11.35
C PHE A 28 -34.20 16.07 -12.88
N GLY A 29 -35.40 16.27 -13.41
CA GLY A 29 -35.59 16.85 -14.73
C GLY A 29 -35.79 18.35 -14.60
N ASN A 30 -35.38 19.13 -15.60
CA ASN A 30 -36.22 20.19 -16.11
C ASN A 30 -35.89 20.52 -17.58
N TYR A 31 -36.94 20.98 -18.24
CA TYR A 31 -37.23 21.17 -19.65
C TYR A 31 -36.66 22.51 -20.17
N LEU A 32 -36.27 22.61 -21.46
CA LEU A 32 -36.75 23.56 -22.48
C LEU A 32 -35.72 24.17 -23.46
N ALA A 33 -36.15 24.09 -24.72
CA ALA A 33 -36.09 25.08 -25.80
C ALA A 33 -34.79 25.28 -26.60
N ASP A 34 -34.86 24.70 -27.80
CA ASP A 34 -34.35 25.17 -29.10
C ASP A 34 -34.13 26.69 -29.22
N GLN A 35 -32.98 27.08 -29.79
CA GLN A 35 -32.87 28.28 -30.63
C GLN A 35 -31.79 28.10 -31.70
N ASP A 36 -32.27 27.93 -32.93
CA ASP A 36 -31.55 28.10 -34.19
C ASP A 36 -31.32 29.59 -34.49
N SER A 37 -30.08 30.02 -34.78
CA SER A 37 -29.76 31.22 -35.58
C SER A 37 -28.28 31.34 -35.96
N LYS A 38 -28.02 31.12 -37.25
CA LYS A 38 -27.10 31.81 -38.21
C LYS A 38 -25.62 32.12 -37.91
N SER A 39 -24.87 31.87 -38.99
CA SER A 39 -23.43 31.95 -39.27
C SER A 39 -22.81 33.36 -39.31
N ASP A 40 -21.55 33.46 -38.85
CA ASP A 40 -20.33 33.85 -39.59
C ASP A 40 -19.34 34.65 -38.71
N ALA A 41 -18.11 34.14 -38.55
CA ALA A 41 -16.85 34.89 -38.51
C ALA A 41 -15.68 33.99 -38.04
N THR A 42 -14.71 33.85 -38.93
CA THR A 42 -13.44 33.13 -38.82
C THR A 42 -12.43 33.86 -37.91
N ALA A 43 -11.74 33.13 -37.03
CA ALA A 43 -10.39 33.48 -36.54
C ALA A 43 -9.67 32.24 -35.95
N GLU A 44 -8.35 32.24 -36.09
CA GLU A 44 -7.41 31.11 -36.12
C GLU A 44 -7.10 30.36 -34.80
N SER A 45 -6.82 29.07 -34.98
CA SER A 45 -5.70 28.25 -34.46
C SER A 45 -5.07 28.56 -33.08
N SER A 46 -5.28 27.66 -32.11
CA SER A 46 -4.23 26.77 -31.56
C SER A 46 -4.77 25.87 -30.44
N PRO A 47 -4.46 24.56 -30.41
CA PRO A 47 -4.80 23.68 -29.31
C PRO A 47 -3.69 23.75 -28.24
N SER A 48 -3.97 24.43 -27.13
CA SER A 48 -3.06 24.48 -25.98
C SER A 48 -3.71 23.83 -24.76
N ALA A 49 -3.21 22.63 -24.48
CA ALA A 49 -3.14 21.92 -23.20
C ALA A 49 -4.12 22.32 -22.08
N SER A 50 -4.94 21.34 -21.69
CA SER A 50 -5.07 20.96 -20.28
C SER A 50 -5.24 19.45 -20.22
N PRO A 51 -4.33 18.68 -19.59
CA PRO A 51 -4.74 17.39 -19.06
C PRO A 51 -5.77 17.69 -17.97
N SER A 52 -7.01 17.28 -18.17
CA SER A 52 -7.91 17.06 -17.03
C SER A 52 -7.29 15.93 -16.23
N PRO A 53 -6.82 16.14 -14.97
CA PRO A 53 -6.82 15.01 -14.06
C PRO A 53 -8.29 14.63 -13.91
N SER A 54 -8.63 13.43 -14.34
CA SER A 54 -9.86 12.78 -13.89
C SER A 54 -9.69 12.56 -12.40
N ALA A 55 -9.99 13.59 -11.61
CA ALA A 55 -10.10 13.52 -10.18
C ALA A 55 -11.34 12.67 -9.87
N SER A 56 -11.16 11.35 -9.88
CA SER A 56 -11.88 10.51 -8.94
C SER A 56 -11.34 10.90 -7.57
N ALA A 57 -12.08 11.75 -6.86
CA ALA A 57 -11.81 12.06 -5.48
C ALA A 57 -12.13 10.81 -4.64
N SER A 58 -11.18 9.90 -4.58
CA SER A 58 -11.03 9.02 -3.44
C SER A 58 -10.23 9.80 -2.40
N THR A 59 -10.58 9.67 -1.14
CA THR A 59 -9.69 10.03 -0.02
C THR A 59 -8.55 8.98 0.06
N GLU A 60 -7.94 8.65 -1.08
CA GLU A 60 -6.91 7.63 -1.28
C GLU A 60 -5.57 8.16 -0.77
N ALA A 61 -4.75 7.26 -0.23
CA ALA A 61 -3.33 7.49 -0.08
C ALA A 61 -2.74 7.96 -1.43
N GLU A 62 -2.14 9.14 -1.48
CA GLU A 62 -1.44 9.64 -2.68
C GLU A 62 -0.01 9.10 -2.74
N VAL A 63 0.58 8.79 -1.59
CA VAL A 63 1.91 8.22 -1.45
C VAL A 63 1.82 6.70 -1.53
N ARG A 64 2.48 6.12 -2.52
CA ARG A 64 2.58 4.67 -2.67
C ARG A 64 3.65 4.07 -1.74
N ILE A 65 3.54 2.77 -1.49
CA ILE A 65 4.43 2.04 -0.60
C ILE A 65 5.93 2.22 -0.93
N ASN A 66 6.30 2.25 -2.22
CA ASN A 66 7.69 2.46 -2.63
C ASN A 66 8.23 3.84 -2.24
N ASP A 67 7.39 4.88 -2.35
CA ASP A 67 7.74 6.25 -1.95
C ASP A 67 7.76 6.40 -0.42
N ALA A 68 6.83 5.74 0.28
CA ALA A 68 6.81 5.71 1.74
C ALA A 68 8.04 5.00 2.31
N VAL A 69 8.44 3.87 1.73
CA VAL A 69 9.67 3.15 2.12
C VAL A 69 10.91 3.99 1.84
N ALA A 70 10.95 4.73 0.73
CA ALA A 70 12.04 5.67 0.46
C ALA A 70 12.12 6.77 1.53
N ALA A 71 10.99 7.39 1.88
CA ALA A 71 10.92 8.40 2.93
C ALA A 71 11.32 7.84 4.31
N ALA A 72 10.91 6.62 4.63
CA ALA A 72 11.26 5.95 5.87
C ALA A 72 12.76 5.68 5.97
N LEU A 73 13.38 5.18 4.89
CA LEU A 73 14.81 4.89 4.85
C LEU A 73 15.70 6.15 4.82
N ASP A 74 15.16 7.28 4.36
CA ASP A 74 15.82 8.59 4.46
C ASP A 74 15.82 9.10 5.91
N ALA A 75 14.74 8.84 6.67
CA ALA A 75 14.64 9.17 8.08
C ALA A 75 15.45 8.23 8.98
N VAL A 76 15.41 6.92 8.71
CA VAL A 76 16.10 5.86 9.45
C VAL A 76 16.86 4.96 8.48
N PRO A 77 18.18 5.14 8.32
CA PRO A 77 18.99 4.25 7.50
C PRO A 77 18.94 2.81 8.03
N GLY A 78 18.66 1.86 7.16
CA GLY A 78 18.54 0.46 7.55
C GLY A 78 17.96 -0.43 6.47
N THR A 79 17.37 -1.53 6.89
CA THR A 79 16.64 -2.48 6.03
C THR A 79 15.15 -2.41 6.38
N ALA A 80 14.30 -2.01 5.43
CA ALA A 80 12.85 -2.12 5.59
C ALA A 80 12.45 -3.60 5.51
N THR A 81 11.62 -4.05 6.44
CA THR A 81 11.26 -5.47 6.64
C THR A 81 9.77 -5.73 6.61
N ALA A 82 8.97 -4.71 6.88
CA ALA A 82 7.54 -4.69 6.65
C ALA A 82 7.07 -3.27 6.31
N ALA A 83 5.95 -3.16 5.63
CA ALA A 83 5.25 -1.92 5.39
C ALA A 83 3.74 -2.21 5.30
N SER A 84 2.90 -1.47 6.01
CA SER A 84 1.44 -1.64 5.99
C SER A 84 0.73 -0.29 5.92
N LEU A 85 -0.34 -0.22 5.12
CA LEU A 85 -1.21 0.95 5.02
C LEU A 85 -2.26 0.90 6.13
N GLU A 86 -2.24 1.89 7.00
CA GLU A 86 -3.23 2.17 8.04
C GLU A 86 -4.20 3.22 7.51
N ASP A 87 -5.45 2.84 7.20
CA ASP A 87 -6.49 3.75 6.64
C ASP A 87 -7.79 3.82 7.47
N GLU A 88 -7.83 3.17 8.64
CA GLU A 88 -9.06 3.04 9.43
C GLU A 88 -9.35 4.28 10.31
N GLY A 89 -10.25 5.15 9.85
CA GLY A 89 -10.87 6.21 10.68
C GLY A 89 -10.00 7.44 10.96
N GLY A 90 -8.87 7.60 10.28
CA GLY A 90 -7.92 8.71 10.42
C GLY A 90 -7.36 9.22 9.10
N SER A 91 -6.26 9.99 9.17
CA SER A 91 -5.45 10.29 7.99
C SER A 91 -4.66 9.03 7.62
N PRO A 92 -4.66 8.59 6.36
CA PRO A 92 -3.96 7.36 5.98
C PRO A 92 -2.46 7.53 6.21
N ALA A 93 -1.82 6.47 6.71
CA ALA A 93 -0.39 6.45 6.96
C ALA A 93 0.19 5.07 6.63
N TRP A 94 1.45 5.03 6.22
CA TRP A 94 2.22 3.81 6.09
C TRP A 94 3.03 3.61 7.35
N ASP A 95 2.97 2.44 7.95
CA ASP A 95 3.89 2.06 9.02
C ASP A 95 4.93 1.10 8.46
N ILE A 96 6.21 1.46 8.58
CA ILE A 96 7.36 0.73 8.02
C ILE A 96 8.29 0.27 9.13
N ASP A 97 8.52 -1.04 9.22
CA ASP A 97 9.49 -1.62 10.15
C ASP A 97 10.89 -1.61 9.54
N VAL A 98 11.81 -0.92 10.21
CA VAL A 98 13.20 -0.77 9.77
C VAL A 98 14.16 -1.38 10.80
N LEU A 99 14.96 -2.34 10.34
CA LEU A 99 16.16 -2.78 11.06
C LEU A 99 17.29 -1.78 10.79
N GLY A 100 17.54 -0.90 11.75
CA GLY A 100 18.64 0.05 11.76
C GLY A 100 19.95 -0.52 12.31
N ASP A 101 20.94 0.36 12.47
CA ASP A 101 22.27 0.00 12.95
C ASP A 101 22.26 -0.69 14.32
N GLY A 102 23.16 -1.66 14.49
CA GLY A 102 23.36 -2.36 15.77
C GLY A 102 22.14 -3.17 16.21
N ASP A 103 21.34 -3.66 15.25
CA ASP A 103 20.10 -4.41 15.49
C ASP A 103 19.04 -3.62 16.26
N THR A 104 19.01 -2.30 16.06
CA THR A 104 17.95 -1.46 16.58
C THR A 104 16.75 -1.49 15.64
N TRP A 105 15.58 -1.76 16.20
CA TRP A 105 14.32 -1.68 15.50
C TRP A 105 13.69 -0.32 15.61
N HIS A 106 13.14 0.13 14.49
CA HIS A 106 12.38 1.36 14.33
C HIS A 106 11.08 1.05 13.61
N GLU A 107 9.99 1.66 14.06
CA GLU A 107 8.76 1.77 13.28
C GLU A 107 8.71 3.21 12.78
N VAL A 108 8.57 3.38 11.46
CA VAL A 108 8.49 4.69 10.83
C VAL A 108 7.12 4.87 10.22
N SER A 109 6.33 5.76 10.81
CA SER A 109 5.02 6.13 10.30
C SER A 109 5.15 7.28 9.30
N VAL A 110 4.72 7.06 8.07
CA VAL A 110 4.80 8.01 6.95
C VAL A 110 3.38 8.40 6.55
N ASP A 111 3.06 9.69 6.68
CA ASP A 111 1.76 10.20 6.25
C ASP A 111 1.54 9.93 4.76
N ALA A 112 0.48 9.20 4.42
CA ALA A 112 0.25 8.68 3.08
C ALA A 112 -0.30 9.72 2.09
N VAL A 113 -0.36 10.99 2.50
CA VAL A 113 -0.74 12.13 1.64
C VAL A 113 0.46 13.07 1.45
N THR A 114 1.22 13.31 2.51
CA THR A 114 2.29 14.32 2.55
C THR A 114 3.70 13.75 2.52
N ALA A 115 3.85 12.43 2.65
CA ALA A 115 5.12 11.71 2.79
C ALA A 115 5.98 12.15 4.00
N ILE A 116 5.37 12.78 5.00
CA ILE A 116 6.07 13.19 6.22
C ILE A 116 6.28 11.95 7.11
N ALA A 117 7.54 11.59 7.33
CA ALA A 117 7.95 10.49 8.19
C ALA A 117 8.09 10.89 9.65
N LYS A 118 7.71 9.98 10.56
CA LYS A 118 7.95 10.03 11.99
C LYS A 118 8.52 8.70 12.45
N ASP A 119 9.68 8.74 13.06
CA ASP A 119 10.37 7.58 13.63
C ASP A 119 9.97 7.38 15.09
N GLU A 120 9.75 6.13 15.48
CA GLU A 120 9.82 5.68 16.86
C GLU A 120 10.61 4.38 17.01
N ARG A 121 11.23 4.21 18.18
CA ARG A 121 11.95 2.98 18.49
C ARG A 121 10.95 1.85 18.74
N ALA A 122 11.10 0.76 18.01
CA ALA A 122 10.32 -0.45 18.18
C ALA A 122 11.10 -1.52 18.95
N ASP A 123 10.34 -2.46 19.53
CA ASP A 123 10.89 -3.74 19.96
C ASP A 123 10.88 -4.68 18.77
N GLY A 124 11.99 -5.39 18.54
CA GLY A 124 12.00 -6.52 17.60
C GLY A 124 12.81 -7.66 18.16
N ASP A 125 12.81 -8.79 17.46
CA ASP A 125 13.46 -9.99 17.93
C ASP A 125 14.62 -10.47 17.04
N ALA A 126 15.33 -11.47 17.54
CA ALA A 126 16.53 -11.99 16.90
C ALA A 126 16.22 -12.78 15.62
N ASP A 127 15.03 -13.37 15.52
CA ASP A 127 14.61 -14.11 14.34
C ASP A 127 14.27 -13.13 13.21
N ASP A 128 13.53 -12.05 13.51
CA ASP A 128 13.27 -10.98 12.55
C ASP A 128 14.57 -10.32 12.07
N ALA A 129 15.50 -10.06 12.99
CA ALA A 129 16.78 -9.44 12.63
C ALA A 129 17.63 -10.39 11.77
N ARG A 130 17.55 -11.70 12.02
CA ARG A 130 18.18 -12.72 11.20
C ARG A 130 17.57 -12.77 9.80
N MET A 131 16.24 -12.69 9.69
CA MET A 131 15.52 -12.68 8.41
C MET A 131 15.89 -11.45 7.57
N ALA A 132 15.83 -10.27 8.17
CA ALA A 132 16.22 -9.00 7.52
C ALA A 132 17.63 -9.07 6.94
N LYS A 133 18.60 -9.61 7.68
CA LYS A 133 19.99 -9.78 7.23
C LYS A 133 20.17 -10.86 6.16
N ALA A 134 19.26 -11.82 6.08
CA ALA A 134 19.34 -12.94 5.15
C ALA A 134 18.64 -12.65 3.81
N ALA A 135 17.68 -11.74 3.79
CA ALA A 135 16.99 -11.31 2.57
C ALA A 135 17.99 -10.69 1.57
N LYS A 136 17.88 -11.08 0.31
CA LYS A 136 18.67 -10.52 -0.81
C LYS A 136 17.81 -9.67 -1.75
N THR A 137 16.51 -9.90 -1.74
CA THR A 137 15.51 -9.09 -2.43
C THR A 137 14.96 -8.06 -1.45
N SER A 138 14.91 -6.79 -1.85
CA SER A 138 14.34 -5.72 -1.03
C SER A 138 12.81 -5.78 -0.99
N LEU A 139 12.22 -5.08 -0.03
CA LEU A 139 10.77 -4.88 0.06
C LEU A 139 10.21 -4.28 -1.23
N THR A 140 10.84 -3.22 -1.76
CA THR A 140 10.40 -2.54 -2.97
C THR A 140 10.52 -3.40 -4.23
N GLU A 141 11.55 -4.25 -4.33
CA GLU A 141 11.67 -5.24 -5.41
C GLU A 141 10.57 -6.30 -5.34
N ALA A 142 10.17 -6.70 -4.12
CA ALA A 142 9.08 -7.65 -3.92
C ALA A 142 7.69 -7.04 -4.23
N VAL A 143 7.45 -5.78 -3.85
CA VAL A 143 6.26 -5.00 -4.27
C VAL A 143 6.15 -4.99 -5.78
N ASP A 144 7.22 -4.58 -6.46
CA ASP A 144 7.31 -4.54 -7.91
C ASP A 144 7.00 -5.91 -8.56
N ALA A 145 7.49 -7.00 -7.97
CA ALA A 145 7.24 -8.35 -8.46
C ALA A 145 5.77 -8.77 -8.26
N ALA A 146 5.15 -8.37 -7.15
CA ALA A 146 3.78 -8.69 -6.82
C ALA A 146 2.77 -7.92 -7.69
N GLU A 147 2.96 -6.61 -7.89
CA GLU A 147 2.09 -5.79 -8.76
C GLU A 147 2.19 -6.19 -10.24
N LYS A 148 3.36 -6.66 -10.68
CA LYS A 148 3.52 -7.26 -12.02
C LYS A 148 2.75 -8.57 -12.16
N LYS A 149 2.51 -9.29 -11.06
CA LYS A 149 1.82 -10.58 -11.06
C LYS A 149 0.31 -10.42 -11.01
N VAL A 150 -0.19 -9.52 -10.18
CA VAL A 150 -1.61 -9.19 -10.03
C VAL A 150 -1.75 -7.67 -10.11
N PRO A 151 -2.42 -7.13 -11.14
CA PRO A 151 -2.73 -5.70 -11.20
C PRO A 151 -3.54 -5.28 -9.97
N GLY A 152 -3.06 -4.24 -9.30
CA GLY A 152 -3.60 -3.73 -8.05
C GLY A 152 -2.56 -2.91 -7.31
N GLU A 153 -2.87 -2.58 -6.07
CA GLU A 153 -1.98 -1.85 -5.17
C GLU A 153 -1.63 -2.72 -3.96
N VAL A 154 -0.34 -2.85 -3.65
CA VAL A 154 0.11 -3.50 -2.42
C VAL A 154 -0.28 -2.63 -1.24
N THR A 155 -1.07 -3.16 -0.31
CA THR A 155 -1.50 -2.48 0.93
C THR A 155 -0.73 -2.93 2.15
N SER A 156 -0.12 -4.12 2.12
CA SER A 156 0.81 -4.58 3.14
C SER A 156 1.84 -5.52 2.54
N ILE A 157 3.04 -5.52 3.09
CA ILE A 157 4.09 -6.48 2.75
C ILE A 157 5.01 -6.71 3.96
N GLY A 158 5.43 -7.95 4.19
CA GLY A 158 6.34 -8.30 5.29
C GLY A 158 7.25 -9.48 4.98
N LEU A 159 8.45 -9.49 5.57
CA LEU A 159 9.32 -10.67 5.57
C LEU A 159 8.72 -11.76 6.44
N ASP A 160 8.62 -12.97 5.89
CA ASP A 160 8.16 -14.16 6.58
C ASP A 160 9.05 -15.37 6.24
N GLU A 161 9.16 -16.32 7.17
CA GLU A 161 9.81 -17.61 6.98
C GLU A 161 8.76 -18.72 7.03
N ARG A 162 8.46 -19.30 5.87
CA ARG A 162 7.51 -20.41 5.80
C ARG A 162 8.01 -21.58 6.66
N VAL A 163 7.18 -21.99 7.63
CA VAL A 163 7.49 -23.09 8.54
C VAL A 163 6.99 -24.42 7.99
N GLY A 164 7.89 -25.41 7.86
CA GLY A 164 7.59 -26.78 7.44
C GLY A 164 8.20 -27.16 6.08
N GLY A 165 8.65 -28.42 5.94
CA GLY A 165 9.23 -28.99 4.71
C GLY A 165 10.61 -28.45 4.33
N ARG A 166 10.75 -27.13 4.18
CA ARG A 166 12.00 -26.37 4.00
C ARG A 166 11.79 -24.95 4.54
N LYS A 167 12.67 -24.47 5.42
CA LYS A 167 12.70 -23.04 5.81
C LYS A 167 12.97 -22.23 4.54
N GLN A 168 11.99 -21.45 4.10
CA GLN A 168 12.10 -20.57 2.95
C GLN A 168 11.69 -19.16 3.36
N LEU A 169 12.65 -18.23 3.26
CA LEU A 169 12.41 -16.82 3.48
C LEU A 169 11.70 -16.23 2.27
N ASN A 170 10.65 -15.48 2.50
CA ASN A 170 9.82 -14.90 1.48
C ASN A 170 9.22 -13.57 1.96
N TRP A 171 8.87 -12.72 1.02
CA TRP A 171 8.00 -11.57 1.24
C TRP A 171 6.56 -12.03 1.03
N GLU A 172 5.68 -11.73 1.96
CA GLU A 172 4.24 -11.90 1.84
C GLU A 172 3.62 -10.53 1.62
N ALA A 173 3.00 -10.31 0.47
CA ALA A 173 2.36 -9.06 0.09
C ALA A 173 0.85 -9.25 -0.05
N GLU A 174 0.07 -8.37 0.59
CA GLU A 174 -1.37 -8.23 0.38
C GLU A 174 -1.62 -7.12 -0.63
N LEU A 175 -2.41 -7.42 -1.68
CA LEU A 175 -2.76 -6.51 -2.75
C LEU A 175 -4.26 -6.32 -2.79
N ARG A 176 -4.71 -5.06 -2.86
CA ARG A 176 -6.05 -4.71 -3.30
C ARG A 176 -6.06 -4.72 -4.83
N ALA A 177 -6.61 -5.79 -5.42
CA ALA A 177 -6.70 -5.92 -6.86
C ALA A 177 -7.78 -4.98 -7.46
N ASP A 178 -7.70 -4.73 -8.76
CA ASP A 178 -8.67 -3.88 -9.49
C ASP A 178 -10.12 -4.37 -9.35
N ASP A 179 -10.31 -5.67 -9.14
CA ASP A 179 -11.61 -6.30 -8.91
C ASP A 179 -12.11 -6.19 -7.45
N GLN A 180 -11.42 -5.39 -6.64
CA GLN A 180 -11.68 -5.11 -5.23
C GLN A 180 -11.48 -6.31 -4.30
N ARG A 181 -10.88 -7.40 -4.76
CA ARG A 181 -10.50 -8.53 -3.90
C ARG A 181 -9.10 -8.35 -3.35
N THR A 182 -8.88 -8.88 -2.15
CA THR A 182 -7.54 -8.99 -1.59
C THR A 182 -6.85 -10.22 -2.17
N HIS A 183 -5.61 -10.05 -2.61
CA HIS A 183 -4.75 -11.11 -3.08
C HIS A 183 -3.51 -11.16 -2.20
N GLU A 184 -3.12 -12.36 -1.78
CA GLU A 184 -1.84 -12.56 -1.12
C GLU A 184 -0.84 -13.17 -2.11
N ILE A 185 0.31 -12.52 -2.24
CA ILE A 185 1.40 -12.88 -3.14
C ILE A 185 2.64 -13.14 -2.30
N ARG A 186 3.25 -14.32 -2.47
CA ARG A 186 4.55 -14.59 -1.87
C ARG A 186 5.67 -14.50 -2.89
N VAL A 187 6.70 -13.75 -2.56
CA VAL A 187 7.91 -13.55 -3.37
C VAL A 187 9.10 -14.14 -2.62
N ASP A 188 9.88 -15.00 -3.26
CA ASP A 188 11.09 -15.56 -2.67
C ASP A 188 12.11 -14.45 -2.35
N ALA A 189 12.53 -14.35 -1.09
CA ALA A 189 13.36 -13.24 -0.61
C ALA A 189 14.85 -13.37 -1.01
N GLU A 190 15.24 -14.48 -1.64
CA GLU A 190 16.58 -14.66 -2.21
C GLU A 190 16.63 -14.30 -3.69
N THR A 191 15.57 -14.59 -4.44
CA THR A 191 15.55 -14.54 -5.90
C THR A 191 14.59 -13.52 -6.51
N GLY A 192 13.70 -12.94 -5.70
CA GLY A 192 12.66 -12.00 -6.14
C GLY A 192 11.57 -12.63 -7.02
N LYS A 193 11.47 -13.96 -7.04
CA LYS A 193 10.49 -14.67 -7.87
C LYS A 193 9.21 -14.90 -7.09
N VAL A 194 8.07 -14.64 -7.71
CA VAL A 194 6.77 -15.05 -7.16
C VAL A 194 6.72 -16.58 -7.04
N ILE A 195 6.49 -17.06 -5.83
CA ILE A 195 6.39 -18.48 -5.50
C ILE A 195 4.96 -18.91 -5.16
N GLU A 196 4.11 -17.98 -4.73
CA GLU A 196 2.69 -18.24 -4.44
C GLU A 196 1.85 -17.01 -4.80
N ALA A 197 0.62 -17.24 -5.25
CA ALA A 197 -0.37 -16.20 -5.47
C ALA A 197 -1.76 -16.78 -5.21
N ARG A 198 -2.47 -16.23 -4.23
CA ARG A 198 -3.81 -16.66 -3.82
C ARG A 198 -4.74 -15.46 -3.71
N VAL A 199 -6.01 -15.68 -4.06
CA VAL A 199 -7.08 -14.75 -3.69
C VAL A 199 -7.40 -15.06 -2.24
N ASP A 200 -7.47 -14.05 -1.38
CA ASP A 200 -7.95 -14.27 -0.03
C ASP A 200 -9.45 -14.57 -0.10
N ALA A 201 -9.85 -15.70 0.45
CA ALA A 201 -11.25 -16.11 0.42
C ALA A 201 -11.85 -15.69 1.76
N ASP A 202 -12.67 -14.64 1.74
CA ASP A 202 -13.53 -14.29 2.87
C ASP A 202 -14.20 -15.57 3.40
N GLY A 203 -13.85 -15.95 4.63
CA GLY A 203 -14.39 -17.12 5.32
C GLY A 203 -15.79 -16.90 5.87
#